data_AF-G5H6L2-F1
#
_entry.id   AF-G5H6L2-F1
#
_cell.length_a   1.000
_cell.length_b   1.000
_cell.length_c   1.000
_cell.angle_alpha   90.00
_cell.angle_beta   90.00
_cell.angle_gamma   90.00
#
_symmetry.space_group_name_H-M   'P 1'
#
loop_
_entity.id
_entity.type
_entity.pdbx_description
1 polymer ?
#
loop_
_entity_poly.entity_id
_entity_poly.type
_entity_poly.pdbx_seq_one_letter_code
_entity_poly.pdbx_strand_id
1 'polypeptide(L)'
;MNPEKLKNLLPFLYNHRVRAQSACRMDALSRMYLAVNDLICVSAIDDYENRKKITHKINALYRVIDRTSASGLRRMYRLTKESTLTVYGIKDTECSRLYNDLLAGYVKNPDPAQELDIMACIVYELGSIADDVTGLDYYPFFQTKCRQWINELDTDGRWEGISQETAVRRLALLQDNSCIFRDDRFDDTLLQAYNYYSEQLTLPMKITADQLPLFGAWYDLLRIPGIFPYVPKRLKQVARLMEQFASQVKPRSDAWYLAISYAVVQCCSDLMDDLQQEAIQEAG
;
A
#
# COMPACT_ATOMS: atom_id res chain seq x y z
N MET A 1 -10.47 -11.56 9.21
CA MET A 1 -11.76 -11.88 8.58
C MET A 1 -11.72 -13.32 8.16
N ASN A 2 -12.83 -14.06 8.21
CA ASN A 2 -12.85 -15.46 7.76
C ASN A 2 -13.34 -15.57 6.30
N PRO A 3 -13.11 -16.72 5.62
CA PRO A 3 -13.46 -16.88 4.20
C PRO A 3 -14.95 -16.69 3.91
N GLU A 4 -15.83 -17.14 4.81
CA GLU A 4 -17.29 -16.96 4.65
C GLU A 4 -17.71 -15.48 4.69
N LYS A 5 -17.10 -14.67 5.56
CA LYS A 5 -17.32 -13.21 5.57
C LYS A 5 -16.83 -12.56 4.27
N LEU A 6 -15.68 -13.00 3.74
CA LEU A 6 -15.19 -12.52 2.44
C LEU A 6 -16.20 -12.84 1.34
N LYS A 7 -16.66 -14.09 1.26
CA LYS A 7 -17.67 -14.55 0.29
C LYS A 7 -18.94 -13.72 0.34
N ASN A 8 -19.40 -13.36 1.54
CA ASN A 8 -20.55 -12.47 1.72
C ASN A 8 -20.30 -11.01 1.32
N LEU A 9 -19.04 -10.56 1.33
CA LEU A 9 -18.63 -9.22 0.90
C LEU A 9 -18.44 -9.12 -0.63
N LEU A 10 -18.11 -10.21 -1.31
CA LEU A 10 -17.89 -10.23 -2.77
C LEU A 10 -19.07 -9.65 -3.58
N PRO A 11 -20.35 -10.00 -3.32
CA PRO A 11 -21.48 -9.38 -4.01
C PRO A 11 -21.51 -7.86 -3.84
N PHE A 12 -21.12 -7.34 -2.67
CA PHE A 12 -21.03 -5.90 -2.46
C PHE A 12 -19.94 -5.29 -3.34
N LEU A 13 -18.75 -5.89 -3.41
CA LEU A 13 -17.64 -5.41 -4.25
C LEU A 13 -17.99 -5.46 -5.75
N TYR A 14 -18.58 -6.56 -6.23
CA TYR A 14 -18.97 -6.71 -7.63
C TYR A 14 -20.06 -5.72 -8.06
N ASN A 15 -20.95 -5.32 -7.14
CA ASN A 15 -22.06 -4.42 -7.44
C ASN A 15 -21.79 -2.96 -7.01
N HIS A 16 -20.63 -2.68 -6.42
CA HIS A 16 -20.31 -1.34 -5.93
C HIS A 16 -20.23 -0.33 -7.08
N ARG A 17 -20.84 0.84 -6.89
CA ARG A 17 -20.80 1.93 -7.86
C ARG A 17 -19.58 2.80 -7.65
N VAL A 18 -18.65 2.69 -8.59
CA VAL A 18 -17.52 3.60 -8.73
C VAL A 18 -18.03 4.93 -9.33
N ARG A 19 -18.19 5.95 -8.49
CA ARG A 19 -18.53 7.34 -8.85
C ARG A 19 -17.62 8.26 -8.02
N ALA A 20 -17.79 9.58 -8.07
CA ALA A 20 -17.03 10.50 -7.19
C ALA A 20 -17.13 10.04 -5.72
N GLN A 21 -16.05 9.42 -5.23
CA GLN A 21 -15.91 8.91 -3.87
C GLN A 21 -14.88 9.79 -3.15
N SER A 22 -14.87 9.78 -1.82
CA SER A 22 -13.76 10.37 -1.06
C SER A 22 -12.45 9.65 -1.35
N ALA A 23 -11.32 10.35 -1.17
CA ALA A 23 -9.98 9.79 -1.33
C ALA A 23 -9.78 8.49 -0.50
N CYS A 24 -10.26 8.49 0.75
CA CYS A 24 -10.24 7.32 1.64
C CYS A 24 -10.94 6.10 1.03
N ARG A 25 -12.10 6.29 0.41
CA ARG A 25 -12.86 5.19 -0.21
C ARG A 25 -12.19 4.68 -1.48
N MET A 26 -11.62 5.57 -2.28
CA MET A 26 -10.85 5.19 -3.45
C MET A 26 -9.67 4.30 -3.05
N ASP A 27 -8.93 4.69 -2.02
CA ASP A 27 -7.82 3.92 -1.46
C ASP A 27 -8.24 2.54 -0.93
N ALA A 28 -9.35 2.49 -0.19
CA ALA A 28 -9.90 1.25 0.33
C ALA A 28 -10.38 0.30 -0.78
N LEU A 29 -11.09 0.83 -1.77
CA LEU A 29 -11.58 0.05 -2.92
C LEU A 29 -10.42 -0.47 -3.78
N SER A 30 -9.37 0.34 -4.01
CA SER A 30 -8.18 -0.10 -4.71
C SER A 30 -7.54 -1.31 -4.02
N ARG A 31 -7.31 -1.24 -2.71
CA ARG A 31 -6.77 -2.35 -1.92
C ARG A 31 -7.63 -3.62 -2.02
N MET A 32 -8.94 -3.48 -1.83
CA MET A 32 -9.86 -4.63 -1.87
C MET A 32 -9.92 -5.27 -3.25
N TYR A 33 -10.02 -4.48 -4.33
CA TYR A 33 -10.11 -5.04 -5.68
C TYR A 33 -8.80 -5.69 -6.11
N LEU A 34 -7.64 -5.13 -5.75
CA LEU A 34 -6.35 -5.77 -6.02
C LEU A 34 -6.22 -7.09 -5.27
N ALA A 35 -6.48 -7.10 -3.95
CA ALA A 35 -6.40 -8.33 -3.16
C ALA A 35 -7.35 -9.43 -3.65
N VAL A 36 -8.60 -9.08 -4.00
CA VAL A 36 -9.55 -10.04 -4.57
C VAL A 36 -9.13 -10.50 -5.96
N ASN A 37 -8.58 -9.60 -6.78
CA ASN A 37 -8.03 -9.97 -8.10
C ASN A 37 -6.91 -11.00 -7.95
N ASP A 38 -5.96 -10.76 -7.06
CA ASP A 38 -4.82 -11.65 -6.86
C ASP A 38 -5.25 -13.01 -6.32
N LEU A 39 -6.20 -13.04 -5.37
CA LEU A 39 -6.80 -14.29 -4.90
C LEU A 39 -7.45 -15.07 -6.05
N ILE A 40 -8.24 -14.41 -6.91
CA ILE A 40 -8.85 -15.07 -8.09
C ILE A 40 -7.76 -15.63 -9.00
N CYS A 41 -6.70 -14.86 -9.27
CA CYS A 41 -5.59 -15.31 -10.12
C CYS A 41 -4.81 -16.49 -9.53
N VAL A 42 -4.55 -16.52 -8.22
CA VAL A 42 -3.80 -17.61 -7.55
C VAL A 42 -4.66 -18.86 -7.37
N SER A 43 -5.96 -18.70 -7.09
CA SER A 43 -6.84 -19.84 -6.78
C SER A 43 -7.04 -20.84 -7.92
N ALA A 44 -6.53 -20.57 -9.14
CA ALA A 44 -6.69 -21.40 -10.33
C ALA A 44 -8.14 -21.77 -10.68
N ILE A 45 -9.13 -21.17 -9.99
CA ILE A 45 -10.53 -21.27 -10.36
C ILE A 45 -10.65 -20.50 -11.65
N ASP A 46 -11.08 -21.17 -12.72
CA ASP A 46 -11.37 -20.57 -14.02
C ASP A 46 -12.66 -19.71 -13.93
N ASP A 47 -12.69 -18.80 -12.96
CA ASP A 47 -13.75 -17.85 -12.68
C ASP A 47 -13.55 -16.60 -13.51
N TYR A 48 -13.51 -16.83 -14.83
CA TYR A 48 -13.34 -15.80 -15.84
C TYR A 48 -14.34 -14.66 -15.65
N GLU A 49 -15.58 -14.99 -15.26
CA GLU A 49 -16.63 -14.01 -15.02
C GLU A 49 -16.34 -13.11 -13.82
N ASN A 50 -15.92 -13.65 -12.67
CA ASN A 50 -15.60 -12.80 -11.52
C ASN A 50 -14.28 -12.03 -11.73
N ARG A 51 -13.30 -12.61 -12.43
CA ARG A 51 -12.09 -11.89 -12.87
C ARG A 51 -12.45 -10.70 -13.75
N LYS A 52 -13.34 -10.87 -14.72
CA LYS A 52 -13.83 -9.81 -15.60
C LYS A 52 -14.57 -8.71 -14.82
N LYS A 53 -15.42 -9.08 -13.86
CA LYS A 53 -16.11 -8.10 -12.99
C LYS A 53 -15.12 -7.25 -12.20
N ILE A 54 -14.14 -7.86 -11.54
CA ILE A 54 -13.13 -7.14 -10.75
C ILE A 54 -12.23 -6.27 -11.63
N THR A 55 -11.77 -6.80 -12.76
CA THR A 55 -10.99 -6.03 -13.75
C THR A 55 -11.77 -4.81 -14.23
N HIS A 56 -13.08 -4.95 -14.48
CA HIS A 56 -13.95 -3.83 -14.82
C HIS A 56 -14.04 -2.80 -13.68
N LYS A 57 -14.09 -3.23 -12.41
CA LYS A 57 -14.05 -2.32 -11.27
C LYS A 57 -12.73 -1.57 -11.15
N ILE A 58 -11.60 -2.24 -11.30
CA ILE A 58 -10.27 -1.62 -11.31
C ILE A 58 -10.19 -0.56 -12.42
N ASN A 59 -10.67 -0.89 -13.63
CA ASN A 59 -10.74 0.06 -14.76
C ASN A 59 -11.64 1.25 -14.47
N ALA A 60 -12.81 1.03 -13.88
CA ALA A 60 -13.72 2.10 -13.50
C ALA A 60 -13.09 3.01 -12.43
N LEU A 61 -12.41 2.43 -11.43
CA LEU A 61 -11.70 3.16 -10.38
C LEU A 61 -10.61 4.04 -10.99
N TYR A 62 -9.76 3.46 -11.84
CA TYR A 62 -8.70 4.16 -12.54
C TYR A 62 -9.20 5.39 -13.33
N ARG A 63 -10.37 5.28 -13.98
CA ARG A 63 -10.94 6.38 -14.77
C ARG A 63 -11.32 7.59 -13.90
N VAL A 64 -11.80 7.38 -12.69
CA VAL A 64 -12.31 8.46 -11.82
C VAL A 64 -11.28 9.01 -10.84
N ILE A 65 -10.05 8.50 -10.84
CA ILE A 65 -8.96 9.05 -10.02
C ILE A 65 -8.58 10.44 -10.54
N ASP A 66 -8.30 11.34 -9.59
CA ASP A 66 -7.75 12.67 -9.87
C ASP A 66 -6.35 12.55 -10.52
N ARG A 67 -6.16 13.25 -11.63
CA ARG A 67 -4.91 13.25 -12.42
C ARG A 67 -4.02 14.45 -12.10
N THR A 68 -4.46 15.34 -11.21
CA THR A 68 -3.82 16.63 -10.93
C THR A 68 -3.01 16.64 -9.64
N SER A 69 -3.06 15.56 -8.85
CA SER A 69 -2.35 15.46 -7.58
C SER A 69 -1.43 14.24 -7.50
N ALA A 70 -0.36 14.35 -6.71
CA ALA A 70 0.55 13.24 -6.40
C ALA A 70 -0.19 12.06 -5.75
N SER A 71 -1.14 12.34 -4.85
CA SER A 71 -1.96 11.30 -4.23
C SER A 71 -2.83 10.56 -5.24
N GLY A 72 -3.33 11.25 -6.27
CA GLY A 72 -4.06 10.68 -7.38
C GLY A 72 -3.17 9.78 -8.23
N LEU A 73 -2.02 10.30 -8.66
CA LEU A 73 -1.01 9.54 -9.41
C LEU A 73 -0.55 8.27 -8.67
N ARG A 74 -0.29 8.36 -7.36
CA ARG A 74 0.06 7.20 -6.53
C ARG A 74 -1.01 6.10 -6.58
N ARG A 75 -2.29 6.47 -6.56
CA ARG A 75 -3.40 5.51 -6.68
C ARG A 75 -3.48 4.91 -8.08
N MET A 76 -3.19 5.69 -9.12
CA MET A 76 -3.12 5.20 -10.49
C MET A 76 -2.00 4.16 -10.62
N TYR A 77 -0.79 4.47 -10.13
CA TYR A 77 0.31 3.52 -10.09
C TYR A 77 -0.03 2.25 -9.33
N ARG A 78 -0.59 2.34 -8.12
CA ARG A 78 -1.04 1.16 -7.36
C ARG A 78 -1.92 0.24 -8.22
N LEU A 79 -2.95 0.78 -8.88
CA LEU A 79 -3.87 -0.02 -9.69
C LEU A 79 -3.21 -0.62 -10.94
N THR A 80 -2.12 -0.04 -11.42
CA THR A 80 -1.38 -0.45 -12.61
C THR A 80 -0.27 -1.45 -12.29
N LYS A 81 0.51 -1.20 -11.22
CA LYS A 81 1.75 -1.91 -10.88
C LYS A 81 1.61 -2.98 -9.80
N GLU A 82 0.63 -2.84 -8.89
CA GLU A 82 0.37 -3.88 -7.86
C GLU A 82 -0.63 -4.95 -8.36
N SER A 83 -1.13 -4.82 -9.59
CA SER A 83 -2.01 -5.84 -10.16
C SER A 83 -1.20 -6.94 -10.82
N THR A 84 -1.57 -8.19 -10.55
CA THR A 84 -1.04 -9.39 -11.24
C THR A 84 -1.41 -9.47 -12.73
N LEU A 85 -2.13 -8.48 -13.29
CA LEU A 85 -2.54 -8.44 -14.70
C LEU A 85 -1.53 -7.68 -15.57
N THR A 86 -0.95 -8.37 -16.56
CA THR A 86 0.00 -7.82 -17.55
C THR A 86 -0.61 -6.82 -18.56
N VAL A 87 -1.89 -6.43 -18.42
CA VAL A 87 -2.66 -5.72 -19.47
C VAL A 87 -2.62 -4.19 -19.32
N TYR A 88 -1.86 -3.63 -18.38
CA TYR A 88 -1.93 -2.21 -18.04
C TYR A 88 -0.88 -1.30 -18.68
N GLY A 89 -0.14 -1.76 -19.70
CA GLY A 89 0.93 -0.97 -20.35
C GLY A 89 0.53 0.45 -20.82
N ILE A 90 -0.68 0.63 -21.40
CA ILE A 90 -1.16 1.97 -21.81
C ILE A 90 -1.39 2.89 -20.59
N LYS A 91 -1.93 2.34 -19.50
CA LYS A 91 -2.14 3.10 -18.26
C LYS A 91 -0.82 3.46 -17.61
N ASP A 92 0.16 2.58 -17.72
CA ASP A 92 1.51 2.82 -17.22
C ASP A 92 2.14 4.03 -17.93
N THR A 93 2.05 4.07 -19.27
CA THR A 93 2.50 5.24 -20.06
C THR A 93 1.76 6.53 -19.67
N GLU A 94 0.46 6.47 -19.38
CA GLU A 94 -0.29 7.63 -18.86
C GLU A 94 0.26 8.09 -17.50
N CYS A 95 0.56 7.14 -16.60
CA CYS A 95 1.15 7.43 -15.29
C CYS A 95 2.54 8.08 -15.45
N SER A 96 3.43 7.53 -16.27
CA SER A 96 4.75 8.09 -16.56
C SER A 96 4.69 9.52 -17.10
N ARG A 97 3.70 9.83 -17.96
CA ARG A 97 3.51 11.20 -18.45
C ARG A 97 3.11 12.15 -17.32
N LEU A 98 2.12 11.75 -16.51
CA LEU A 98 1.66 12.56 -15.37
C LEU A 98 2.76 12.73 -14.31
N TYR A 99 3.57 11.71 -14.09
CA TYR A 99 4.71 11.71 -13.20
C TYR A 99 5.69 12.83 -13.55
N ASN A 100 6.11 12.91 -14.81
CA ASN A 100 7.04 13.95 -15.25
C ASN A 100 6.46 15.36 -15.05
N ASP A 101 5.19 15.57 -15.38
CA ASP A 101 4.50 16.86 -15.21
C ASP A 101 4.41 17.26 -13.72
N LEU A 102 3.98 16.34 -12.86
CA LEU A 102 3.74 16.59 -11.44
C LEU A 102 5.04 16.77 -10.65
N LEU A 103 6.06 15.95 -10.90
CA LEU A 103 7.33 16.06 -10.20
C LEU A 103 8.10 17.32 -10.63
N ALA A 104 8.08 17.68 -11.91
CA ALA A 104 8.68 18.94 -12.36
C ALA A 104 8.02 20.15 -11.66
N GLY A 105 6.70 20.11 -11.45
CA GLY A 105 5.99 21.11 -10.66
C GLY A 105 6.38 21.09 -9.19
N TYR A 106 6.44 19.91 -8.58
CA TYR A 106 6.79 19.73 -7.17
C TYR A 106 8.20 20.20 -6.84
N VAL A 107 9.20 19.84 -7.65
CA VAL A 107 10.61 20.24 -7.43
C VAL A 107 10.77 21.76 -7.48
N LYS A 108 9.96 22.47 -8.29
CA LYS A 108 9.96 23.94 -8.36
C LYS A 108 9.31 24.60 -7.15
N ASN A 109 8.28 23.98 -6.59
CA ASN A 109 7.56 24.50 -5.42
C ASN A 109 7.17 23.35 -4.47
N PRO A 110 8.09 22.87 -3.64
CA PRO A 110 7.85 21.71 -2.79
C PRO A 110 6.76 21.97 -1.75
N ASP A 111 5.78 21.08 -1.69
CA ASP A 111 4.75 21.04 -0.66
C ASP A 111 5.01 19.86 0.30
N PRO A 112 5.35 20.10 1.58
CA PRO A 112 5.57 19.03 2.56
C PRO A 112 4.38 18.07 2.69
N ALA A 113 3.15 18.54 2.46
CA ALA A 113 1.95 17.69 2.56
C ALA A 113 1.90 16.60 1.48
N GLN A 114 2.59 16.79 0.35
CA GLN A 114 2.62 15.85 -0.77
C GLN A 114 3.88 14.97 -0.80
N GLU A 115 4.86 15.25 0.06
CA GLU A 115 6.20 14.63 0.00
C GLU A 115 6.14 13.10 0.02
N LEU A 116 5.34 12.50 0.91
CA LEU A 116 5.18 11.04 0.97
C LEU A 116 4.58 10.44 -0.31
N ASP A 117 3.62 11.13 -0.94
CA ASP A 117 2.99 10.65 -2.16
C ASP A 117 3.92 10.82 -3.37
N ILE A 118 4.71 11.89 -3.41
CA ILE A 118 5.76 12.10 -4.43
C ILE A 118 6.81 11.00 -4.34
N MET A 119 7.34 10.75 -3.14
CA MET A 119 8.33 9.70 -2.91
C MET A 119 7.81 8.32 -3.31
N ALA A 120 6.55 8.00 -2.97
CA ALA A 120 5.91 6.77 -3.42
C ALA A 120 5.78 6.69 -4.96
N CYS A 121 5.44 7.78 -5.63
CA CYS A 121 5.37 7.80 -7.11
C CYS A 121 6.74 7.54 -7.75
N ILE A 122 7.84 8.04 -7.17
CA ILE A 122 9.20 7.76 -7.66
C ILE A 122 9.50 6.27 -7.54
N VAL A 123 9.15 5.65 -6.41
CA VAL A 123 9.30 4.21 -6.21
C VAL A 123 8.53 3.41 -7.26
N TYR A 124 7.25 3.76 -7.52
CA TYR A 124 6.46 3.05 -8.54
C TYR A 124 7.00 3.20 -9.96
N GLU A 125 7.43 4.42 -10.34
CA GLU A 125 7.94 4.68 -11.69
C GLU A 125 9.25 3.95 -11.92
N LEU A 126 10.23 4.16 -11.02
CA LEU A 126 11.58 3.69 -11.21
C LEU A 126 11.77 2.24 -10.78
N GLY A 127 11.01 1.75 -9.81
CA GLY A 127 11.18 0.40 -9.24
C GLY A 127 10.85 -0.75 -10.17
N SER A 128 10.20 -0.48 -11.31
CA SER A 128 9.94 -1.48 -12.35
C SER A 128 10.99 -1.50 -13.46
N ILE A 129 11.98 -0.60 -13.41
CA ILE A 129 13.08 -0.53 -14.39
C ILE A 129 14.15 -1.52 -13.96
N ALA A 130 14.47 -2.47 -14.83
CA ALA A 130 15.47 -3.51 -14.55
C ALA A 130 16.92 -2.99 -14.66
N ASP A 131 17.14 -1.90 -15.38
CA ASP A 131 18.43 -1.27 -15.63
C ASP A 131 18.83 -0.30 -14.51
N ASP A 132 20.08 0.20 -14.57
CA ASP A 132 20.59 1.19 -13.64
C ASP A 132 19.74 2.48 -13.67
N VAL A 133 19.07 2.77 -12.56
CA VAL A 133 18.20 3.94 -12.39
C VAL A 133 18.95 5.19 -11.92
N THR A 134 20.26 5.08 -11.61
CA THR A 134 21.03 6.18 -10.99
C THR A 134 21.10 7.45 -11.84
N GLY A 135 20.99 7.30 -13.17
CA GLY A 135 20.97 8.40 -14.14
C GLY A 135 19.58 8.97 -14.45
N LEU A 136 18.49 8.46 -13.86
CA LEU A 136 17.13 8.89 -14.16
C LEU A 136 16.73 10.13 -13.37
N ASP A 137 16.00 11.04 -14.01
CA ASP A 137 15.82 12.45 -13.61
C ASP A 137 15.47 12.70 -12.14
N TYR A 138 14.66 11.84 -11.52
CA TYR A 138 14.18 12.04 -10.15
C TYR A 138 14.76 11.07 -9.12
N TYR A 139 15.62 10.13 -9.53
CA TYR A 139 16.33 9.28 -8.57
C TYR A 139 17.28 10.07 -7.65
N PRO A 140 18.08 11.06 -8.15
CA PRO A 140 18.89 11.90 -7.27
C PRO A 140 18.06 12.69 -6.25
N PHE A 141 16.85 13.12 -6.64
CA PHE A 141 15.91 13.76 -5.73
C PHE A 141 15.46 12.80 -4.62
N PHE A 142 15.07 11.58 -4.98
CA PHE A 142 14.69 10.53 -4.02
C PHE A 142 15.83 10.22 -3.04
N GLN A 143 17.06 10.04 -3.52
CA GLN A 143 18.22 9.81 -2.66
C GLN A 143 18.51 10.99 -1.72
N THR A 144 18.39 12.22 -2.23
CA THR A 144 18.55 13.43 -1.41
C THR A 144 17.52 13.46 -0.29
N LYS A 145 16.27 13.11 -0.57
CA LYS A 145 15.21 13.04 0.43
C LYS A 145 15.41 11.90 1.43
N CYS A 146 15.84 10.73 1.00
CA CYS A 146 16.19 9.64 1.90
C CYS A 146 17.29 10.09 2.88
N ARG A 147 18.37 10.68 2.37
CA ARG A 147 19.45 11.22 3.21
C ARG A 147 18.97 12.31 4.16
N GLN A 148 18.11 13.21 3.69
CA GLN A 148 17.53 14.26 4.51
C GLN A 148 16.75 13.65 5.68
N TRP A 149 15.82 12.72 5.42
CA TRP A 149 15.07 12.06 6.48
C TRP A 149 15.98 11.30 7.44
N ILE A 150 17.01 10.60 6.96
CA ILE A 150 17.98 9.92 7.84
C ILE A 150 18.71 10.92 8.75
N ASN A 151 19.12 12.07 8.23
CA ASN A 151 19.80 13.11 9.02
C ASN A 151 18.88 13.85 10.00
N GLU A 152 17.55 13.76 9.83
CA GLU A 152 16.55 14.33 10.75
C GLU A 152 16.28 13.43 11.97
N LEU A 153 16.83 12.21 12.01
CA LEU A 153 16.71 11.32 13.15
C LEU A 153 17.54 11.83 14.33
N ASP A 154 16.93 11.84 15.52
CA ASP A 154 17.65 12.05 16.77
C ASP A 154 18.45 10.80 17.18
N THR A 155 19.12 10.88 18.33
CA THR A 155 19.95 9.78 18.86
C THR A 155 19.17 8.52 19.20
N ASP A 156 17.86 8.62 19.41
CA ASP A 156 16.98 7.50 19.75
C ASP A 156 16.35 6.88 18.50
N GLY A 157 16.63 7.41 17.30
CA GLY A 157 16.05 6.94 16.05
C GLY A 157 14.64 7.49 15.81
N ARG A 158 14.32 8.67 16.36
CA ARG A 158 13.02 9.32 16.21
C ARG A 158 13.12 10.55 15.30
N TRP A 159 12.10 10.73 14.46
CA TRP A 159 11.84 12.01 13.79
C TRP A 159 11.01 12.93 14.70
N GLU A 160 11.57 14.09 15.03
CA GLU A 160 10.85 15.13 15.76
C GLU A 160 9.83 15.87 14.88
N GLY A 161 8.75 16.36 15.48
CA GLY A 161 7.78 17.22 14.79
C GLY A 161 6.81 16.53 13.83
N ILE A 162 6.91 15.21 13.63
CA ILE A 162 5.96 14.43 12.81
C ILE A 162 5.15 13.42 13.63
N SER A 163 4.01 13.01 13.09
CA SER A 163 3.17 11.98 13.71
C SER A 163 3.81 10.59 13.56
N GLN A 164 3.44 9.65 14.43
CA GLN A 164 3.85 8.25 14.28
C GLN A 164 3.39 7.65 12.94
N GLU A 165 2.22 8.04 12.43
CA GLU A 165 1.75 7.57 11.11
C GLU A 165 2.72 8.01 10.01
N THR A 166 3.11 9.28 10.00
CA THR A 166 4.05 9.83 9.03
C THR A 166 5.40 9.13 9.14
N ALA A 167 5.90 8.88 10.35
CA ALA A 167 7.15 8.16 10.58
C ALA A 167 7.12 6.72 10.03
N VAL A 168 6.05 5.97 10.30
CA VAL A 168 5.91 4.59 9.79
C VAL A 168 5.80 4.57 8.26
N ARG A 169 5.13 5.58 7.67
CA ARG A 169 5.07 5.73 6.21
C ARG A 169 6.43 6.12 5.61
N ARG A 170 7.24 6.92 6.31
CA ARG A 170 8.65 7.20 5.93
C ARG A 170 9.48 5.92 5.97
N LEU A 171 9.36 5.10 7.02
CA LEU A 171 10.06 3.80 7.12
C LEU A 171 9.76 2.89 5.91
N ALA A 172 8.50 2.80 5.50
CA ALA A 172 8.13 1.99 4.32
C ALA A 172 8.84 2.48 3.04
N LEU A 173 8.87 3.80 2.80
CA LEU A 173 9.53 4.37 1.62
C LEU A 173 11.07 4.30 1.70
N LEU A 174 11.63 4.39 2.90
CA LEU A 174 13.07 4.23 3.10
C LEU A 174 13.50 2.77 2.94
N GLN A 175 12.66 1.80 3.32
CA GLN A 175 12.89 0.39 3.01
C GLN A 175 12.97 0.16 1.49
N ASP A 176 12.18 0.87 0.69
CA ASP A 176 12.24 0.77 -0.78
C ASP A 176 13.60 1.20 -1.34
N ASN A 177 14.36 2.06 -0.65
CA ASN A 177 15.75 2.38 -1.05
C ASN A 177 16.63 1.13 -1.08
N SER A 178 16.52 0.27 -0.06
CA SER A 178 17.27 -0.98 0.02
C SER A 178 16.62 -2.08 -0.84
N CYS A 179 15.31 -2.29 -0.72
CA CYS A 179 14.64 -3.42 -1.37
C CYS A 179 14.42 -3.25 -2.88
N ILE A 180 14.16 -2.02 -3.35
CA ILE A 180 13.85 -1.74 -4.76
C ILE A 180 15.09 -1.20 -5.46
N PHE A 181 15.80 -0.24 -4.85
CA PHE A 181 16.97 0.39 -5.46
C PHE A 181 18.31 -0.23 -5.05
N ARG A 182 18.30 -1.28 -4.21
CA ARG A 182 19.49 -2.04 -3.78
C ARG A 182 20.56 -1.16 -3.14
N ASP A 183 20.13 -0.13 -2.42
CA ASP A 183 20.98 0.80 -1.69
C ASP A 183 20.74 0.65 -0.18
N ASP A 184 21.65 -0.08 0.46
CA ASP A 184 21.59 -0.53 1.86
C ASP A 184 22.30 0.43 2.84
N ARG A 185 22.79 1.58 2.35
CA ARG A 185 23.62 2.52 3.14
C ARG A 185 22.95 3.04 4.41
N PHE A 186 21.64 2.90 4.54
CA PHE A 186 20.87 3.39 5.67
C PHE A 186 20.28 2.27 6.54
N ASP A 187 20.51 1.00 6.22
CA ASP A 187 19.76 -0.12 6.82
C ASP A 187 19.92 -0.20 8.34
N ASP A 188 21.13 0.00 8.87
CA ASP A 188 21.37 0.00 10.32
C ASP A 188 20.59 1.13 11.03
N THR A 189 20.64 2.35 10.48
CA THR A 189 19.91 3.51 11.01
C THR A 189 18.40 3.32 10.89
N LEU A 190 17.94 2.72 9.79
CA LEU A 190 16.52 2.40 9.59
C LEU A 190 16.04 1.36 10.59
N LEU A 191 16.85 0.35 10.89
CA LEU A 191 16.52 -0.66 11.89
C LEU A 191 16.42 -0.04 13.29
N GLN A 192 17.30 0.90 13.63
CA GLN A 192 17.19 1.66 14.88
C GLN A 192 15.87 2.43 14.95
N ALA A 193 15.52 3.18 13.90
CA ALA A 193 14.27 3.93 13.85
C ALA A 193 13.04 3.01 13.91
N TYR A 194 13.06 1.90 13.18
CA TYR A 194 12.01 0.88 13.25
C TYR A 194 11.84 0.36 14.67
N ASN A 195 12.93 0.01 15.36
CA ASN A 195 12.88 -0.50 16.73
C ASN A 195 12.20 0.50 17.66
N TYR A 196 12.61 1.78 17.62
CA TYR A 196 11.98 2.86 18.38
C TYR A 196 10.46 2.92 18.17
N TYR A 197 9.99 3.01 16.92
CA TYR A 197 8.54 3.09 16.66
C TYR A 197 7.82 1.78 16.98
N SER A 198 8.47 0.64 16.81
CA SER A 198 7.88 -0.69 17.06
C SER A 198 7.68 -0.98 18.55
N GLU A 199 8.52 -0.40 19.42
CA GLU A 199 8.40 -0.47 20.88
C GLU A 199 7.24 0.39 21.38
N GLN A 200 6.99 1.52 20.71
CA GLN A 200 5.86 2.41 21.01
C GLN A 200 4.52 1.87 20.49
N LEU A 201 4.53 0.89 19.57
CA LEU A 201 3.32 0.27 19.05
C LEU A 201 2.66 -0.62 20.11
N THR A 202 1.78 -0.01 20.91
CA THR A 202 0.89 -0.74 21.81
C THR A 202 -0.37 -1.16 21.07
N LEU A 203 -0.62 -2.46 20.96
CA LEU A 203 -1.85 -2.98 20.37
C LEU A 203 -2.99 -2.91 21.40
N PRO A 204 -3.99 -2.01 21.25
CA PRO A 204 -5.07 -1.91 22.20
C PRO A 204 -6.06 -3.06 22.02
N MET A 205 -6.95 -3.25 23.00
CA MET A 205 -8.08 -4.18 22.86
C MET A 205 -9.08 -3.73 21.79
N LYS A 206 -9.22 -2.41 21.60
CA LYS A 206 -10.06 -1.77 20.58
C LYS A 206 -9.36 -0.53 20.06
N ILE A 207 -9.38 -0.32 18.75
CA ILE A 207 -8.88 0.91 18.13
C ILE A 207 -10.01 1.94 17.95
N THR A 208 -9.65 3.21 17.89
CA THR A 208 -10.55 4.32 17.57
C THR A 208 -10.38 4.81 16.13
N ALA A 209 -11.28 5.66 15.63
CA ALA A 209 -11.26 6.11 14.24
C ALA A 209 -9.99 6.92 13.88
N ASP A 210 -9.49 7.71 14.83
CA ASP A 210 -8.27 8.51 14.72
C ASP A 210 -6.99 7.65 14.68
N GLN A 211 -7.05 6.41 15.18
CA GLN A 211 -5.92 5.48 15.16
C GLN A 211 -5.81 4.70 13.84
N LEU A 212 -6.89 4.62 13.05
CA LEU A 212 -6.90 3.82 11.81
C LEU A 212 -5.75 4.11 10.84
N PRO A 213 -5.36 5.38 10.58
CA PRO A 213 -4.26 5.66 9.67
C PRO A 213 -2.93 5.05 10.14
N LEU A 214 -2.62 5.17 11.43
CA LEU A 214 -1.40 4.62 12.02
C LEU A 214 -1.36 3.08 11.93
N PHE A 215 -2.45 2.41 12.32
CA PHE A 215 -2.52 0.95 12.21
C PHE A 215 -2.49 0.49 10.75
N GLY A 216 -3.04 1.28 9.83
CA GLY A 216 -2.96 1.01 8.40
C GLY A 216 -1.53 1.12 7.87
N ALA A 217 -0.79 2.14 8.29
CA ALA A 217 0.63 2.30 7.96
C ALA A 217 1.48 1.13 8.49
N TRP A 218 1.23 0.69 9.73
CA TRP A 218 1.89 -0.50 10.29
C TRP A 218 1.55 -1.77 9.52
N TYR A 219 0.29 -1.94 9.11
CA TYR A 219 -0.09 -3.07 8.27
C TYR A 219 0.67 -3.05 6.93
N ASP A 220 0.68 -1.90 6.25
CA ASP A 220 1.36 -1.73 4.96
C ASP A 220 2.89 -2.00 5.09
N LEU A 221 3.53 -1.53 6.17
CA LEU A 221 4.95 -1.77 6.47
C LEU A 221 5.25 -3.25 6.76
N LEU A 222 4.48 -3.89 7.63
CA LEU A 222 4.73 -5.27 8.07
C LEU A 222 4.39 -6.33 7.01
N ARG A 223 3.60 -5.97 6.00
CA ARG A 223 3.16 -6.90 4.96
C ARG A 223 4.25 -7.22 3.96
N ILE A 224 5.12 -6.26 3.64
CA ILE A 224 6.15 -6.39 2.61
C ILE A 224 7.45 -6.85 3.30
N PRO A 225 7.94 -8.07 3.05
CA PRO A 225 9.25 -8.49 3.54
C PRO A 225 10.33 -7.54 3.03
N GLY A 226 11.30 -7.22 3.87
CA GLY A 226 12.37 -6.30 3.53
C GLY A 226 13.43 -6.27 4.63
N ILE A 227 13.94 -5.08 4.92
CA ILE A 227 15.01 -4.89 5.92
C ILE A 227 14.52 -5.11 7.36
N PHE A 228 13.22 -4.92 7.61
CA PHE A 228 12.66 -5.06 8.96
C PHE A 228 12.29 -6.50 9.29
N PRO A 229 12.32 -6.89 10.58
CA PRO A 229 11.91 -8.22 11.02
C PRO A 229 10.50 -8.58 10.53
N TYR A 230 10.39 -9.73 9.88
CA TYR A 230 9.10 -10.27 9.46
C TYR A 230 8.35 -10.83 10.67
N VAL A 231 7.24 -10.18 11.06
CA VAL A 231 6.43 -10.57 12.23
C VAL A 231 4.97 -10.85 11.84
N PRO A 232 4.67 -12.04 11.26
CA PRO A 232 3.32 -12.41 10.78
C PRO A 232 2.25 -12.27 11.85
N LYS A 233 2.58 -12.65 13.09
CA LYS A 233 1.63 -12.60 14.21
C LYS A 233 1.15 -11.17 14.46
N ARG A 234 2.06 -10.19 14.39
CA ARG A 234 1.76 -8.77 14.61
C ARG A 234 0.92 -8.21 13.45
N LEU A 235 1.26 -8.54 12.21
CA LEU A 235 0.47 -8.22 11.02
C LEU A 235 -0.98 -8.71 11.15
N LYS A 236 -1.16 -10.00 11.49
CA LYS A 236 -2.49 -10.61 11.70
C LYS A 236 -3.25 -9.97 12.86
N GLN A 237 -2.57 -9.57 13.94
CA GLN A 237 -3.21 -8.85 15.05
C GLN A 237 -3.73 -7.46 14.62
N VAL A 238 -2.94 -6.70 13.87
CA VAL A 238 -3.36 -5.40 13.31
C VAL A 238 -4.59 -5.57 12.42
N ALA A 239 -4.59 -6.54 11.50
CA ALA A 239 -5.75 -6.81 10.64
C ALA A 239 -7.00 -7.22 11.43
N ARG A 240 -6.84 -7.98 12.53
CA ARG A 240 -7.96 -8.35 13.42
C ARG A 240 -8.54 -7.12 14.12
N LEU A 241 -7.71 -6.19 14.58
CA LEU A 241 -8.19 -4.93 15.15
C LEU A 241 -8.98 -4.10 14.14
N MET A 242 -8.49 -4.03 12.89
CA MET A 242 -9.21 -3.38 11.79
C MET A 242 -10.56 -4.04 11.51
N GLU A 243 -10.63 -5.37 11.45
CA GLU A 243 -11.89 -6.09 11.28
C GLU A 243 -12.87 -5.83 12.43
N GLN A 244 -12.39 -5.92 13.67
CA GLN A 244 -13.22 -5.68 14.86
C GLN A 244 -13.79 -4.27 14.86
N PHE A 245 -12.97 -3.27 14.52
CA PHE A 245 -13.43 -1.90 14.35
C PHE A 245 -14.50 -1.79 13.26
N ALA A 246 -14.24 -2.35 12.07
CA ALA A 246 -15.18 -2.32 10.95
C ALA A 246 -16.55 -2.95 11.30
N SER A 247 -16.58 -3.94 12.18
CA SER A 247 -17.82 -4.57 12.65
C SER A 247 -18.66 -3.70 13.60
N GLN A 248 -18.07 -2.68 14.22
CA GLN A 248 -18.69 -1.84 15.25
C GLN A 248 -19.13 -0.46 14.73
N VAL A 249 -18.59 -0.02 13.59
CA VAL A 249 -18.88 1.29 13.02
C VAL A 249 -19.99 1.24 11.96
N LYS A 250 -20.54 2.42 11.63
CA LYS A 250 -21.54 2.57 10.57
C LYS A 250 -21.02 1.97 9.25
N PRO A 251 -21.69 0.93 8.69
CA PRO A 251 -21.29 0.34 7.43
C PRO A 251 -21.21 1.39 6.32
N ARG A 252 -20.21 1.26 5.44
CA ARG A 252 -19.97 2.16 4.29
C ARG A 252 -19.62 3.62 4.65
N SER A 253 -19.29 3.91 5.92
CA SER A 253 -18.58 5.13 6.29
C SER A 253 -17.12 5.07 5.85
N ASP A 254 -16.41 6.21 5.79
CA ASP A 254 -15.01 6.25 5.38
C ASP A 254 -14.12 5.45 6.34
N ALA A 255 -14.38 5.55 7.64
CA ALA A 255 -13.73 4.74 8.68
C ALA A 255 -13.99 3.24 8.49
N TRP A 256 -15.22 2.86 8.11
CA TRP A 256 -15.54 1.47 7.75
C TRP A 256 -14.73 1.00 6.53
N TYR A 257 -14.67 1.80 5.46
CA TYR A 257 -13.92 1.46 4.24
C TYR A 257 -12.42 1.28 4.52
N LEU A 258 -11.83 2.21 5.26
CA LEU A 258 -10.43 2.13 5.65
C LEU A 258 -10.14 0.81 6.39
N ALA A 259 -10.89 0.55 7.46
CA ALA A 259 -10.70 -0.63 8.30
C ALA A 259 -11.00 -1.95 7.57
N ILE A 260 -12.14 -2.05 6.87
CA ILE A 260 -12.52 -3.29 6.18
C ILE A 260 -11.54 -3.63 5.05
N SER A 261 -10.93 -2.63 4.40
CA SER A 261 -9.99 -2.89 3.31
C SER A 261 -8.77 -3.70 3.76
N TYR A 262 -8.21 -3.39 4.93
CA TYR A 262 -7.11 -4.15 5.52
C TYR A 262 -7.52 -5.55 5.95
N ALA A 263 -8.74 -5.71 6.48
CA ALA A 263 -9.28 -7.03 6.83
C ALA A 263 -9.48 -7.92 5.58
N VAL A 264 -9.89 -7.34 4.45
CA VAL A 264 -10.00 -8.00 3.15
C VAL A 264 -8.64 -8.42 2.63
N VAL A 265 -7.68 -7.49 2.59
CA VAL A 265 -6.31 -7.78 2.13
C VAL A 265 -5.71 -8.94 2.92
N GLN A 266 -5.83 -8.92 4.25
CA GLN A 266 -5.29 -10.01 5.08
C GLN A 266 -5.98 -11.34 4.81
N CYS A 267 -7.31 -11.35 4.69
CA CYS A 267 -8.05 -12.59 4.43
C CYS A 267 -7.71 -13.19 3.06
N CYS A 268 -7.55 -12.35 2.03
CA CYS A 268 -7.11 -12.80 0.71
C CYS A 268 -5.69 -13.37 0.79
N SER A 269 -4.78 -12.72 1.52
CA SER A 269 -3.41 -13.22 1.73
C SER A 269 -3.40 -14.56 2.44
N ASP A 270 -4.12 -14.69 3.56
CA ASP A 270 -4.19 -15.95 4.32
C ASP A 270 -4.70 -17.10 3.44
N LEU A 271 -5.74 -16.85 2.62
CA LEU A 271 -6.27 -17.85 1.68
C LEU A 271 -5.28 -18.24 0.58
N MET A 272 -4.52 -17.29 0.05
CA MET A 272 -3.50 -17.59 -0.97
C MET A 272 -2.36 -18.42 -0.37
N ASP A 273 -1.93 -18.11 0.85
CA ASP A 273 -0.90 -18.87 1.56
C ASP A 273 -1.36 -20.32 1.79
N ASP A 274 -2.61 -20.52 2.21
CA ASP A 274 -3.21 -21.85 2.40
C ASP A 274 -3.23 -22.65 1.09
N LEU A 275 -3.70 -22.04 -0.01
CA LEU A 275 -3.74 -22.67 -1.35
C LEU A 275 -2.35 -23.04 -1.87
N GLN A 276 -1.35 -22.20 -1.63
CA GLN A 276 0.03 -22.48 -2.04
C GLN A 276 0.62 -23.64 -1.23
N GLN A 277 0.33 -23.74 0.07
CA GLN A 277 0.78 -24.85 0.89
C GLN A 277 0.14 -26.18 0.47
N GLU A 278 -1.15 -26.18 0.14
CA GLU A 278 -1.85 -27.35 -0.40
C GLU A 278 -1.21 -27.82 -1.71
N ALA A 279 -0.96 -26.90 -2.65
CA ALA A 279 -0.32 -27.23 -3.93
C ALA A 279 1.10 -27.81 -3.77
N ILE A 280 1.88 -27.33 -2.80
CA ILE A 280 3.21 -27.88 -2.49
C ILE A 280 3.11 -29.30 -1.90
N GLN A 281 2.10 -29.55 -1.07
CA GLN A 281 1.87 -30.88 -0.48
C GLN A 281 1.38 -31.90 -1.52
N GLU A 282 0.60 -31.48 -2.51
CA GLU A 282 0.12 -32.36 -3.59
C GLU A 282 1.19 -32.69 -4.64
N ALA A 283 2.24 -31.85 -4.75
CA ALA A 283 3.33 -32.01 -5.72
C ALA A 283 4.56 -32.77 -5.18
N GLY A 284 4.60 -33.06 -3.87
CA GLY A 284 5.68 -33.81 -3.20
C GLY A 284 5.34 -35.27 -2.97
#